data_AF-A0A943EDU8-F1
#
_entry.id   AF-A0A943EDU8-F1
#
_cell.length_a   1.000
_cell.length_b   1.000
_cell.length_c   1.000
_cell.angle_alpha   90.00
_cell.angle_beta   90.00
_cell.angle_gamma   90.00
#
_symmetry.space_group_name_H-M   'P 1'
#
loop_
_entity.id
_entity.type
_entity.pdbx_description
1 polymer ?
#
loop_
_entity_poly.entity_id
_entity_poly.type
_entity_poly.pdbx_seq_one_letter_code
_entity_poly.pdbx_strand_id
1 'polypeptide(L)' 'MRYQNLHALIQNSRSSRAYFVSLPPAVQCALHAQNEFVHSAQELRALAAAAQRALHYDSLGGWR' A
#
# COMPACT_ATOMS: atom_id res chain seq x y z
N MET A 1 2.69 16.31 5.38
CA MET A 1 2.86 16.48 3.92
C MET A 1 1.87 15.59 3.21
N ARG A 2 1.17 16.14 2.21
CA ARG A 2 0.25 15.40 1.34
C ARG A 2 0.79 15.47 -0.09
N TYR A 3 0.72 14.35 -0.79
CA TYR A 3 1.11 14.16 -2.18
C TYR A 3 -0.13 13.84 -3.01
N GLN A 4 -0.03 14.05 -4.31
CA GLN A 4 -1.17 13.89 -5.20
C GLN A 4 -1.64 12.44 -5.29
N ASN A 5 -0.72 11.47 -5.21
CA ASN A 5 -1.00 10.04 -5.25
C ASN A 5 0.18 9.24 -4.68
N LEU A 6 0.01 7.91 -4.62
CA LEU A 6 1.04 6.97 -4.17
C LEU A 6 2.35 7.19 -4.94
N HIS A 7 2.25 7.37 -6.26
CA HIS A 7 3.41 7.55 -7.13
C HIS A 7 4.22 8.81 -6.77
N ALA A 8 3.55 9.95 -6.57
CA ALA A 8 4.18 11.20 -6.13
C ALA A 8 4.79 11.07 -4.73
N LEU A 9 4.13 10.32 -3.83
CA LEU A 9 4.64 10.01 -2.50
C LEU A 9 5.94 9.19 -2.56
N ILE A 10 5.96 8.08 -3.30
CA ILE A 10 7.16 7.23 -3.39
C ILE A 10 8.28 7.92 -4.18
N GLN A 11 7.97 8.80 -5.13
CA GLN A 11 8.98 9.58 -5.86
C GLN A 11 9.65 10.63 -4.98
N ASN A 12 8.89 11.33 -4.13
CA ASN A 12 9.43 12.41 -3.32
C ASN A 12 9.84 12.00 -1.89
N SER A 13 9.45 10.81 -1.42
CA SER A 13 9.77 10.32 -0.07
C SER A 13 10.56 9.03 -0.12
N ARG A 14 11.84 9.10 0.24
CA ARG A 14 12.76 7.96 0.25
C ARG A 14 12.33 6.89 1.27
N SER A 15 11.83 7.30 2.44
CA SER A 15 11.35 6.39 3.48
C SER A 15 10.06 5.69 3.07
N SER A 16 9.15 6.39 2.40
CA SER A 16 7.92 5.80 1.86
C SER A 16 8.21 4.80 0.74
N ARG A 17 9.18 5.10 -0.13
CA ARG A 17 9.65 4.16 -1.17
C ARG A 17 10.28 2.90 -0.57
N ALA A 18 11.18 3.06 0.40
CA ALA A 18 11.82 1.93 1.07
C ALA A 18 10.78 1.01 1.73
N TYR A 19 9.78 1.61 2.40
CA TYR A 19 8.66 0.86 2.95
C TYR A 19 7.87 0.15 1.85
N PHE A 20 7.45 0.84 0.79
CA PHE A 20 6.68 0.24 -0.30
C PHE A 20 7.39 -0.98 -0.94
N VAL A 21 8.70 -0.87 -1.20
CA VAL A 21 9.48 -1.96 -1.80
C VAL A 21 9.68 -3.15 -0.85
N SER A 22 9.66 -2.92 0.47
CA SER A 22 9.74 -3.99 1.48
C SER A 22 8.45 -4.83 1.59
N LEU A 23 7.33 -4.36 1.02
CA LEU A 23 6.06 -5.07 1.08
C LEU A 23 6.00 -6.24 0.09
N PRO A 24 5.21 -7.29 0.36
CA PRO A 24 5.00 -8.38 -0.58
C PRO A 24 4.42 -7.90 -1.93
N PRO A 25 4.72 -8.55 -3.07
CA PRO A 25 4.24 -8.14 -4.39
C PRO A 25 2.71 -8.00 -4.49
N ALA A 26 1.96 -8.90 -3.85
CA ALA A 26 0.49 -8.84 -3.81
C ALA A 26 -0.01 -7.55 -3.12
N VAL A 27 0.65 -7.12 -2.05
CA VAL A 27 0.34 -5.88 -1.33
C VAL A 27 0.73 -4.66 -2.17
N GLN A 28 1.89 -4.70 -2.85
CA GLN A 28 2.31 -3.64 -3.77
C GLN A 28 1.27 -3.45 -4.89
N CYS A 29 0.76 -4.54 -5.46
CA CYS A 29 -0.26 -4.50 -6.50
C CYS A 29 -1.60 -3.92 -5.99
N ALA A 30 -2.04 -4.34 -4.79
CA ALA A 30 -3.25 -3.81 -4.15
C ALA A 30 -3.15 -2.32 -3.81
N LEU A 31 -1.96 -1.86 -3.40
CA LEU A 31 -1.67 -0.44 -3.18
C LEU A 31 -1.63 0.34 -4.50
N HIS A 32 -1.07 -0.24 -5.56
CA HIS A 32 -1.02 0.38 -6.88
C HIS A 32 -2.42 0.56 -7.47
N ALA A 33 -3.32 -0.40 -7.27
CA ALA A 33 -4.73 -0.28 -7.65
C ALA A 33 -5.45 0.88 -6.93
N GLN A 34 -4.96 1.26 -5.75
CA GLN A 34 -5.49 2.36 -4.93
C GLN A 34 -4.58 3.59 -4.95
N ASN A 35 -3.75 3.75 -5.99
CA ASN A 35 -2.76 4.82 -6.14
C ASN A 35 -3.34 6.22 -5.86
N GLU A 36 -4.55 6.49 -6.35
CA GLU A 36 -5.24 7.78 -6.24
C GLU A 36 -5.64 8.12 -4.79
N PHE A 37 -5.74 7.14 -3.90
CA PHE A 37 -6.22 7.32 -2.52
C PHE A 37 -5.09 7.45 -1.49
N VAL A 38 -3.83 7.27 -1.90
CA VAL A 38 -2.68 7.36 -1.00
C VAL A 38 -2.00 8.71 -1.18
N HIS A 39 -2.20 9.62 -0.25
CA HIS A 39 -1.60 10.96 -0.30
C HIS A 39 -0.48 11.13 0.72
N SER A 40 -0.29 10.19 1.65
CA SER A 40 0.66 10.34 2.75
C SER A 40 1.27 9.01 3.17
N ALA A 41 2.40 9.08 3.87
CA ALA A 41 3.07 7.91 4.44
C ALA A 41 2.21 7.18 5.48
N GLN A 42 1.31 7.90 6.16
CA GLN A 42 0.38 7.29 7.11
C GLN A 42 -0.70 6.49 6.40
N GLU A 43 -1.31 7.05 5.35
CA GLU A 43 -2.29 6.35 4.52
C GLU A 43 -1.68 5.14 3.83
N LEU A 44 -0.45 5.26 3.31
CA LEU A 44 0.31 4.14 2.75
C LEU A 44 0.40 2.97 3.73
N ARG A 45 0.81 3.23 4.99
CA ARG A 45 0.93 2.18 6.01
C ARG A 45 -0.41 1.59 6.41
N ALA A 46 -1.44 2.43 6.53
CA ALA A 46 -2.79 1.97 6.88
C ALA A 46 -3.36 1.06 5.79
N LEU A 47 -3.26 1.46 4.52
CA LEU A 47 -3.69 0.66 3.38
C LEU A 47 -2.85 -0.60 3.20
N ALA A 48 -1.53 -0.53 3.43
CA ALA A 48 -0.67 -1.71 3.38
C ALA A 48 -1.10 -2.75 4.43
N ALA A 49 -1.37 -2.33 5.66
CA ALA A 49 -1.85 -3.21 6.73
C ALA A 49 -3.24 -3.80 6.41
N ALA A 50 -4.14 -3.01 5.81
CA ALA A 50 -5.45 -3.48 5.37
C ALA A 50 -5.33 -4.51 4.24
N ALA A 51 -4.49 -4.27 3.24
CA ALA A 51 -4.22 -5.19 2.15
C ALA A 51 -3.58 -6.49 2.64
N GLN A 52 -2.61 -6.41 3.57
CA GLN A 52 -2.02 -7.59 4.20
C GLN A 52 -3.06 -8.43 4.93
N ARG A 53 -3.97 -7.79 5.68
CA ARG A 53 -5.09 -8.47 6.33
C ARG A 53 -6.03 -9.12 5.33
N ALA A 54 -6.43 -8.41 4.28
CA ALA A 54 -7.32 -8.95 3.25
C ALA A 54 -6.72 -10.18 2.56
N LEU A 55 -5.43 -10.12 2.18
CA LEU A 55 -4.71 -11.25 1.59
C LEU A 55 -4.55 -12.40 2.59
N HIS A 56 -4.30 -12.10 3.86
CA HIS A 56 -4.24 -13.12 4.90
C HIS A 56 -5.58 -13.83 5.08
N TYR A 57 -6.70 -13.10 5.10
CA TYR A 57 -8.03 -13.70 5.18
C TYR A 57 -8.37 -14.54 3.96
N ASP A 58 -7.98 -14.11 2.76
CA ASP A 58 -8.15 -14.90 1.53
C ASP A 58 -7.40 -16.23 1.62
N SER A 59 -6.17 -16.21 2.16
CA SER A 59 -5.37 -17.43 2.38
C SER A 59 -5.92 -18.39 3.43
N LEU A 60 -6.72 -17.89 4.37
CA LEU A 60 -7.32 -18.68 5.46
C LEU A 60 -8.62 -19.39 5.06
N GLY A 61 -9.09 -19.19 3.83
CA GLY A 61 -10.26 -19.88 3.30
C GLY A 61 -11.22 -18.86 2.72
N GLY A 62 -10.92 -18.40 1.49
CA GLY A 62 -11.80 -17.55 0.70
C GLY A 62 -13.26 -17.97 0.80
N TRP A 63 -14.01 -17.31 1.68
CA TRP A 63 -15.45 -17.46 1.82
C TRP A 63 -16.08 -16.69 0.66
N ARG A 64 -16.05 -17.29 -0.54
CA ARG A 64 -16.89 -16.90 -1.67
C ARG A 64 -18.01 -17.91 -1.84
#